data_AF-A0A971FE47-F1
#
_entry.id   AF-A0A971FE47-F1
#
_cell.length_a   1.000
_cell.length_b   1.000
_cell.length_c   1.000
_cell.angle_alpha   90.00
_cell.angle_beta   90.00
_cell.angle_gamma   90.00
#
_symmetry.space_group_name_H-M   'P 1'
#
loop_
_entity.id
_entity.type
_entity.pdbx_description
1 polymer ?
#
loop_
_entity_poly.entity_id
_entity_poly.type
_entity_poly.pdbx_seq_one_letter_code
_entity_poly.pdbx_strand_id
1 'polypeptide(L)'
;MRHDKMVSEVLGQEVALSPSDLMSAEIRGTLFGGYDKAEVEMLLERAANALEQALSENRRLRQQTEDQREQLVQYKEMEATLRSALISSQKYSETLVNSAKAQADALIEEARLIKARAQSQTAELPGMLREEILQLKNLRDRTRQDLEAILKTHEAMLKRVTPAEAKLEAAIQEENRSHFMDLGGDHETAPPKPPAAPPFQAAPGEGAGSSIDFGGEDEQS
;
A
#
# COMPACT_ATOMS: atom_id res chain seq x y z
N MET A 1 -73.81 35.48 -15.22
CA MET A 1 -72.63 35.97 -15.98
C MET A 1 -71.47 34.96 -16.09
N ARG A 2 -70.86 34.42 -15.02
CA ARG A 2 -69.74 33.45 -15.18
C ARG A 2 -70.14 32.14 -15.88
N HIS A 3 -71.33 31.63 -15.57
CA HIS A 3 -71.90 30.40 -16.15
C HIS A 3 -72.16 30.58 -17.66
N ASP A 4 -72.78 31.68 -18.01
CA ASP A 4 -73.17 32.09 -19.37
C ASP A 4 -71.98 32.24 -20.34
N LYS A 5 -70.89 32.86 -19.85
CA LYS A 5 -69.65 33.03 -20.60
C LYS A 5 -68.93 31.71 -20.91
N MET A 6 -69.13 30.69 -20.09
CA MET A 6 -68.52 29.36 -20.26
C MET A 6 -69.30 28.49 -21.25
N VAL A 7 -70.64 28.56 -21.26
CA VAL A 7 -71.45 27.81 -22.22
C VAL A 7 -71.09 28.23 -23.64
N SER A 8 -70.91 29.53 -23.87
CA SER A 8 -70.49 30.07 -25.17
C SER A 8 -69.06 29.71 -25.56
N GLU A 9 -68.15 29.56 -24.59
CA GLU A 9 -66.76 29.15 -24.83
C GLU A 9 -66.64 27.64 -25.15
N VAL A 10 -67.56 26.82 -24.64
CA VAL A 10 -67.54 25.35 -24.82
C VAL A 10 -68.37 24.88 -26.02
N LEU A 11 -69.52 25.51 -26.29
CA LEU A 11 -70.45 25.08 -27.34
C LEU A 11 -70.42 25.97 -28.59
N GLY A 12 -69.63 27.05 -28.57
CA GLY A 12 -69.65 28.10 -29.59
C GLY A 12 -70.86 29.03 -29.41
N GLN A 13 -70.68 30.32 -29.68
CA GLN A 13 -71.69 31.37 -29.43
C GLN A 13 -73.03 31.14 -30.16
N GLU A 14 -73.07 30.32 -31.21
CA GLU A 14 -74.28 30.06 -31.99
C GLU A 14 -75.15 28.89 -31.48
N VAL A 15 -74.65 28.04 -30.57
CA VAL A 15 -75.34 26.82 -30.06
C VAL A 15 -75.55 26.87 -28.53
N ALA A 16 -74.98 27.85 -27.85
CA ALA A 16 -74.98 27.97 -26.40
C ALA A 16 -76.31 28.53 -25.85
N LEU A 17 -77.18 27.64 -25.35
CA LEU A 17 -78.28 28.03 -24.45
C LEU A 17 -77.76 28.03 -23.01
N SER A 18 -77.81 29.15 -22.30
CA SER A 18 -77.42 29.20 -20.88
C SER A 18 -78.60 28.88 -19.95
N PRO A 19 -78.34 28.44 -18.70
CA PRO A 19 -79.40 28.30 -17.69
C PRO A 19 -80.17 29.60 -17.47
N SER A 20 -79.51 30.76 -17.62
CA SER A 20 -80.14 32.08 -17.51
C SER A 20 -81.05 32.37 -18.70
N ASP A 21 -80.64 31.97 -19.92
CA ASP A 21 -81.45 32.13 -21.13
C ASP A 21 -82.73 31.32 -21.07
N LEU A 22 -82.65 30.09 -20.53
CA LEU A 22 -83.81 29.22 -20.28
C LEU A 22 -84.81 29.85 -19.30
N MET A 23 -84.32 30.60 -18.29
CA MET A 23 -85.17 31.29 -17.29
C MET A 23 -85.76 32.61 -17.77
N SER A 24 -85.10 33.27 -18.71
CA SER A 24 -85.64 34.48 -19.36
C SER A 24 -86.42 34.19 -20.64
N ALA A 25 -86.62 32.92 -21.00
CA ALA A 25 -87.24 32.54 -22.27
C ALA A 25 -88.76 32.83 -22.25
N GLU A 26 -89.19 33.87 -22.94
CA GLU A 26 -90.61 34.17 -23.15
C GLU A 26 -91.18 33.37 -24.33
N ILE A 27 -91.90 32.29 -24.04
CA ILE A 27 -92.55 31.48 -25.07
C ILE A 27 -93.97 32.02 -25.35
N ARG A 28 -94.24 32.41 -26.61
CA ARG A 28 -95.55 32.89 -27.04
C ARG A 28 -96.57 31.75 -27.07
N GLY A 29 -97.69 31.91 -26.37
CA GLY A 29 -98.82 30.97 -26.40
C GLY A 29 -99.70 31.12 -27.65
N THR A 30 -100.24 30.02 -28.16
CA THR A 30 -101.23 30.00 -29.26
C THR A 30 -102.63 29.79 -28.71
N LEU A 31 -103.61 30.58 -29.17
CA LEU A 31 -104.99 30.63 -28.66
C LEU A 31 -105.83 29.35 -28.90
N PHE A 32 -105.38 28.43 -29.76
CA PHE A 32 -106.03 27.15 -30.04
C PHE A 32 -104.99 26.02 -30.01
N GLY A 33 -105.13 25.06 -29.08
CA GLY A 33 -104.31 23.84 -29.02
C GLY A 33 -102.86 24.01 -28.53
N GLY A 34 -102.52 25.11 -27.84
CA GLY A 34 -101.18 25.34 -27.28
C GLY A 34 -100.91 24.58 -25.97
N TYR A 35 -99.63 24.48 -25.59
CA TYR A 35 -99.19 23.92 -24.30
C TYR A 35 -99.55 24.84 -23.13
N ASP A 36 -99.79 24.27 -21.95
CA ASP A 36 -100.02 25.04 -20.73
C ASP A 36 -98.75 25.81 -20.36
N LYS A 37 -98.90 27.14 -20.21
CA LYS A 37 -97.81 28.04 -19.84
C LYS A 37 -97.18 27.63 -18.51
N ALA A 38 -97.98 27.23 -17.52
CA ALA A 38 -97.46 26.87 -16.20
C ALA A 38 -96.60 25.59 -16.24
N GLU A 39 -96.99 24.62 -17.05
CA GLU A 39 -96.24 23.37 -17.22
C GLU A 39 -94.94 23.59 -17.99
N VAL A 40 -94.96 24.44 -19.02
CA VAL A 40 -93.77 24.83 -19.79
C VAL A 40 -92.78 25.60 -18.93
N GLU A 41 -93.23 26.54 -18.10
CA GLU A 41 -92.39 27.30 -17.18
C GLU A 41 -91.67 26.37 -16.17
N MET A 42 -92.39 25.42 -15.57
CA MET A 42 -91.79 24.40 -14.69
C MET A 42 -90.79 23.50 -15.42
N LEU A 43 -91.03 23.16 -16.69
CA LEU A 43 -90.11 22.35 -17.48
C LEU A 43 -88.82 23.13 -17.78
N LEU A 44 -88.94 24.42 -18.14
CA LEU A 44 -87.80 25.31 -18.34
C LEU A 44 -86.99 25.45 -17.05
N GLU A 45 -87.64 25.61 -15.90
CA GLU A 45 -86.96 25.68 -14.58
C GLU A 45 -86.18 24.41 -14.29
N ARG A 46 -86.79 23.25 -14.52
CA ARG A 46 -86.13 21.96 -14.36
C ARG A 46 -84.97 21.76 -15.34
N ALA A 47 -85.14 22.19 -16.59
CA ALA A 47 -84.10 22.13 -17.62
C ALA A 47 -82.92 23.05 -17.27
N ALA A 48 -83.18 24.28 -16.81
CA ALA A 48 -82.14 25.21 -16.37
C ALA A 48 -81.34 24.65 -15.18
N ASN A 49 -82.04 24.11 -14.17
CA ASN A 49 -81.40 23.47 -13.01
C ASN A 49 -80.54 22.27 -13.42
N ALA A 50 -81.05 21.39 -14.30
CA ALA A 50 -80.29 20.24 -14.79
C ALA A 50 -79.06 20.67 -15.61
N LEU A 51 -79.19 21.71 -16.44
CA LEU A 51 -78.10 22.26 -17.23
C LEU A 51 -77.03 22.90 -16.33
N GLU A 52 -77.43 23.64 -15.29
CA GLU A 52 -76.49 24.23 -14.35
C GLU A 52 -75.70 23.15 -13.57
N GLN A 53 -76.38 22.10 -13.11
CA GLN A 53 -75.71 20.94 -12.50
C GLN A 53 -74.72 20.27 -13.46
N ALA A 54 -75.13 20.03 -14.71
CA ALA A 54 -74.25 19.44 -15.73
C ALA A 54 -73.02 20.32 -16.02
N LEU A 55 -73.18 21.64 -16.08
CA LEU A 55 -72.07 22.58 -16.29
C LEU A 55 -71.13 22.68 -15.09
N SER A 56 -71.65 22.55 -13.87
CA SER A 56 -70.84 22.50 -12.64
C SER A 56 -70.02 21.21 -12.60
N GLU A 57 -70.65 20.07 -12.89
CA GLU A 57 -69.98 18.78 -12.91
C GLU A 57 -68.95 18.70 -14.04
N ASN A 58 -69.25 19.24 -15.22
CA ASN A 58 -68.29 19.30 -16.33
C ASN A 58 -67.05 20.12 -15.94
N ARG A 59 -67.23 21.24 -15.21
CA ARG A 59 -66.11 22.03 -14.67
C ARG A 59 -65.27 21.23 -13.68
N ARG A 60 -65.93 20.57 -12.73
CA ARG A 60 -65.25 19.73 -11.73
C ARG A 60 -64.44 18.62 -12.40
N LEU A 61 -65.03 17.92 -13.36
CA LEU A 61 -64.36 16.85 -14.11
C LEU A 61 -63.20 17.37 -14.98
N ARG A 62 -63.36 18.52 -15.64
CA ARG A 62 -62.27 19.15 -16.40
C ARG A 62 -61.10 19.52 -15.51
N GLN A 63 -61.36 20.15 -14.36
CA GLN A 63 -60.32 20.49 -13.41
C GLN A 63 -59.58 19.23 -12.94
N GLN A 64 -60.32 18.19 -12.54
CA GLN A 64 -59.71 16.92 -12.13
C GLN A 64 -58.89 16.28 -13.25
N THR A 65 -59.36 16.35 -14.49
CA THR A 65 -58.63 15.81 -15.64
C THR A 65 -57.32 16.58 -15.86
N GLU A 66 -57.34 17.90 -15.68
CA GLU A 66 -56.14 18.72 -15.82
C GLU A 66 -55.14 18.45 -14.69
N ASP A 67 -55.61 18.42 -13.45
CA ASP A 67 -54.77 18.07 -12.29
C ASP A 67 -54.12 16.69 -12.46
N GLN A 68 -54.88 15.71 -12.95
CA GLN A 68 -54.36 14.36 -13.24
C GLN A 68 -53.35 14.35 -14.39
N ARG A 69 -53.55 15.18 -15.43
CA ARG A 69 -52.58 15.31 -16.53
C ARG A 69 -51.28 15.91 -16.05
N GLU A 70 -51.33 16.95 -15.22
CA GLU A 70 -50.13 17.55 -14.63
C GLU A 70 -49.36 16.55 -13.77
N GLN A 71 -50.06 15.78 -12.93
CA GLN A 71 -49.43 14.71 -12.14
C GLN A 71 -48.79 13.63 -13.02
N LEU A 72 -49.45 13.23 -14.12
CA LEU A 72 -48.87 12.27 -15.06
C LEU A 72 -47.60 12.79 -15.73
N VAL A 73 -47.53 14.08 -16.05
CA VAL A 73 -46.31 14.69 -16.59
C VAL A 73 -45.19 14.63 -15.56
N GLN A 74 -45.46 15.03 -14.32
CA GLN A 74 -44.48 14.97 -13.21
C GLN A 74 -43.98 13.53 -12.97
N TYR A 75 -44.88 12.53 -12.99
CA TYR A 75 -44.48 11.13 -12.84
C TYR A 75 -43.59 10.65 -14.00
N LYS A 76 -43.87 11.06 -15.23
CA LYS A 76 -43.03 10.72 -16.39
C LYS A 76 -41.64 11.36 -16.30
N GLU A 77 -41.55 12.60 -15.85
CA GLU A 77 -40.26 13.29 -15.63
C GLU A 77 -39.45 12.62 -14.50
N MET A 78 -40.12 12.26 -13.41
CA MET A 78 -39.49 11.53 -12.31
C MET A 78 -39.02 10.14 -12.75
N GLU A 79 -39.82 9.43 -13.55
CA GLU A 79 -39.43 8.15 -14.13
C GLU A 79 -38.21 8.29 -15.06
N ALA A 80 -38.18 9.32 -15.91
CA ALA A 80 -37.04 9.59 -16.79
C ALA A 80 -35.76 9.89 -15.98
N THR A 81 -35.89 10.66 -14.90
CA THR A 81 -34.79 10.96 -13.97
C THR A 81 -34.29 9.69 -13.27
N LEU A 82 -35.22 8.86 -12.77
CA LEU A 82 -34.88 7.62 -12.09
C LEU A 82 -34.19 6.63 -13.03
N ARG A 83 -34.70 6.46 -14.26
CA ARG A 83 -34.05 5.64 -15.30
C ARG A 83 -32.64 6.14 -15.62
N SER A 84 -32.47 7.46 -15.73
CA SER A 84 -31.16 8.07 -15.98
C SER A 84 -30.18 7.83 -14.82
N ALA A 85 -30.65 7.97 -13.58
CA ALA A 85 -29.88 7.68 -12.38
C ALA A 85 -29.50 6.19 -12.26
N LEU A 86 -30.38 5.29 -12.68
CA LEU A 86 -30.13 3.85 -12.66
C LEU A 86 -29.08 3.45 -13.69
N ILE A 87 -29.16 4.01 -14.91
CA ILE A 87 -28.14 3.82 -15.96
C ILE A 87 -26.80 4.41 -15.52
N SER A 88 -26.79 5.61 -14.93
CA SER A 88 -25.53 6.23 -14.47
C SER A 88 -24.92 5.44 -13.31
N SER A 89 -25.73 4.94 -12.38
CA SER A 89 -25.30 4.06 -11.30
C SER A 89 -24.69 2.77 -11.84
N GLN A 90 -25.35 2.11 -12.81
CA GLN A 90 -24.80 0.91 -13.44
C GLN A 90 -23.45 1.19 -14.12
N LYS A 91 -23.35 2.24 -14.94
CA LYS A 91 -22.09 2.64 -15.59
C LYS A 91 -20.99 2.94 -14.58
N TYR A 92 -21.35 3.60 -13.47
CA TYR A 92 -20.42 3.89 -12.39
C TYR A 92 -19.92 2.61 -11.71
N SER A 93 -20.81 1.66 -11.41
CA SER A 93 -20.45 0.35 -10.87
C SER A 93 -19.54 -0.44 -11.82
N GLU A 94 -19.84 -0.47 -13.12
CA GLU A 94 -18.99 -1.13 -14.12
C GLU A 94 -17.61 -0.47 -14.19
N THR A 95 -17.55 0.85 -14.21
CA THR A 95 -16.29 1.62 -14.22
C THR A 95 -15.48 1.37 -12.96
N LEU A 96 -16.13 1.33 -11.79
CA LEU A 96 -15.50 1.06 -10.51
C LEU A 96 -14.89 -0.35 -10.48
N VAL A 97 -15.64 -1.36 -10.94
CA VAL A 97 -15.15 -2.75 -11.02
C VAL A 97 -13.96 -2.85 -11.97
N ASN A 98 -14.03 -2.21 -13.14
CA ASN A 98 -12.94 -2.23 -14.12
C ASN A 98 -11.69 -1.51 -13.59
N SER A 99 -11.86 -0.37 -12.93
CA SER A 99 -10.77 0.37 -12.27
C SER A 99 -10.11 -0.47 -11.17
N ALA A 100 -10.91 -1.10 -10.31
CA ALA A 100 -10.41 -1.97 -9.24
C ALA A 100 -9.63 -3.17 -9.79
N LYS A 101 -10.10 -3.79 -10.89
CA LYS A 101 -9.36 -4.86 -11.58
C LYS A 101 -8.03 -4.36 -12.14
N ALA A 102 -8.04 -3.24 -12.85
CA ALA A 102 -6.81 -2.66 -13.40
C ALA A 102 -5.78 -2.31 -12.32
N GLN A 103 -6.23 -1.77 -11.18
CA GLN A 103 -5.38 -1.50 -10.02
C GLN A 103 -4.85 -2.78 -9.39
N ALA A 104 -5.67 -3.82 -9.26
CA ALA A 104 -5.25 -5.11 -8.74
C ALA A 104 -4.19 -5.77 -9.65
N ASP A 105 -4.40 -5.74 -10.96
CA ASP A 105 -3.44 -6.26 -11.94
C ASP A 105 -2.12 -5.47 -11.88
N ALA A 106 -2.18 -4.13 -11.81
CA ALA A 106 -1.00 -3.29 -11.65
C ALA A 106 -0.22 -3.62 -10.37
N LEU A 107 -0.92 -3.82 -9.24
CA LEU A 107 -0.30 -4.20 -7.98
C LEU A 107 0.38 -5.57 -8.05
N ILE A 108 -0.26 -6.53 -8.74
CA ILE A 108 0.32 -7.87 -8.95
C ILE A 108 1.59 -7.77 -9.79
N GLU A 109 1.58 -6.99 -10.88
CA GLU A 109 2.75 -6.78 -11.72
C GLU A 109 3.88 -6.05 -10.97
N GLU A 110 3.56 -5.05 -10.15
CA GLU A 110 4.54 -4.37 -9.29
C GLU A 110 5.16 -5.36 -8.30
N ALA A 111 4.36 -6.17 -7.63
CA ALA A 111 4.84 -7.19 -6.71
C ALA A 111 5.72 -8.24 -7.40
N ARG A 112 5.37 -8.65 -8.63
CA ARG A 112 6.19 -9.54 -9.46
C ARG A 112 7.55 -8.92 -9.78
N LEU A 113 7.56 -7.63 -10.13
CA LEU A 113 8.78 -6.90 -10.47
C LEU A 113 9.70 -6.74 -9.25
N ILE A 114 9.14 -6.37 -8.09
CA ILE A 114 9.89 -6.29 -6.83
C ILE A 114 10.49 -7.65 -6.49
N LYS A 115 9.69 -8.73 -6.57
CA LYS A 115 10.17 -10.09 -6.33
C LYS A 115 11.30 -10.46 -7.29
N ALA A 116 11.17 -10.17 -8.58
CA ALA A 116 12.21 -10.48 -9.57
C ALA A 116 13.51 -9.73 -9.28
N ARG A 117 13.45 -8.44 -8.90
CA ARG A 117 14.62 -7.66 -8.48
C ARG A 117 15.26 -8.21 -7.21
N ALA A 118 14.46 -8.57 -6.20
CA ALA A 118 14.99 -9.17 -4.98
C ALA A 118 15.68 -10.51 -5.26
N GLN A 119 15.13 -11.32 -6.16
CA GLN A 119 15.73 -12.58 -6.61
C GLN A 119 17.05 -12.36 -7.36
N SER A 120 17.13 -11.37 -8.26
CA SER A 120 18.37 -11.08 -8.97
C SER A 120 19.48 -10.60 -8.02
N GLN A 121 19.15 -9.68 -7.10
CA GLN A 121 20.09 -9.21 -6.09
C GLN A 121 20.60 -10.36 -5.20
N THR A 122 19.70 -11.25 -4.77
CA THR A 122 20.07 -12.42 -3.97
C THR A 122 20.92 -13.41 -4.76
N ALA A 123 20.76 -13.51 -6.08
CA ALA A 123 21.57 -14.38 -6.93
C ALA A 123 23.00 -13.85 -7.15
N GLU A 124 23.18 -12.52 -7.17
CA GLU A 124 24.49 -11.88 -7.38
C GLU A 124 25.38 -11.91 -6.12
N LEU A 125 24.81 -11.70 -4.93
CA LEU A 125 25.55 -11.64 -3.65
C LEU A 125 26.47 -12.86 -3.40
N PRO A 126 26.04 -14.11 -3.60
CA PRO A 126 26.91 -15.28 -3.43
C PRO A 126 28.09 -15.33 -4.39
N GLY A 127 27.98 -14.73 -5.58
CA GLY A 127 29.09 -14.62 -6.53
C GLY A 127 30.15 -13.67 -6.00
N MET A 128 29.75 -12.46 -5.64
CA MET A 128 30.62 -11.43 -5.07
C MET A 128 31.31 -11.91 -3.79
N LEU A 129 30.57 -12.53 -2.87
CA LEU A 129 31.13 -13.08 -1.63
C LEU A 129 32.16 -14.19 -1.90
N ARG A 130 31.92 -15.06 -2.89
CA ARG A 130 32.90 -16.09 -3.26
C ARG A 130 34.20 -15.49 -3.79
N GLU A 131 34.10 -14.46 -4.63
CA GLU A 131 35.26 -13.76 -5.17
C GLU A 131 36.07 -13.10 -4.04
N GLU A 132 35.41 -12.38 -3.15
CA GLU A 132 36.04 -11.74 -1.99
C GLU A 132 36.73 -12.76 -1.08
N ILE A 133 36.07 -13.88 -0.78
CA ILE A 133 36.67 -14.98 0.01
C ILE A 133 37.93 -15.52 -0.67
N LEU A 134 37.95 -15.65 -2.00
CA LEU A 134 39.14 -16.10 -2.73
C LEU A 134 40.27 -15.07 -2.67
N GLN A 135 39.96 -13.78 -2.80
CA GLN A 135 40.94 -12.70 -2.67
C GLN A 135 41.58 -12.68 -1.27
N LEU A 136 40.76 -12.76 -0.21
CA LEU A 136 41.23 -12.83 1.17
C LEU A 136 42.08 -14.07 1.45
N LYS A 137 41.70 -15.23 0.89
CA LYS A 137 42.51 -16.46 1.00
C LYS A 137 43.88 -16.29 0.34
N ASN A 138 43.92 -15.74 -0.87
CA ASN A 138 45.17 -15.48 -1.59
C ASN A 138 46.06 -14.49 -0.82
N LEU A 139 45.48 -13.43 -0.26
CA LEU A 139 46.21 -12.48 0.57
C LEU A 139 46.79 -13.16 1.81
N ARG A 140 45.98 -13.93 2.55
CA ARG A 140 46.43 -14.70 3.71
C ARG A 140 47.60 -15.63 3.36
N ASP A 141 47.50 -16.34 2.24
CA ASP A 141 48.53 -17.32 1.86
C ASP A 141 49.82 -16.64 1.41
N ARG A 142 49.75 -15.48 0.73
CA ARG A 142 50.92 -14.63 0.45
C ARG A 142 51.58 -14.13 1.73
N THR A 143 50.81 -13.53 2.63
CA THR A 143 51.36 -13.03 3.91
C THR A 143 52.00 -14.16 4.73
N ARG A 144 51.41 -15.36 4.72
CA ARG A 144 52.01 -16.53 5.36
C ARG A 144 53.36 -16.88 4.74
N GLN A 145 53.45 -16.94 3.41
CA GLN A 145 54.70 -17.21 2.69
C GLN A 145 55.76 -16.14 2.97
N ASP A 146 55.38 -14.87 3.01
CA ASP A 146 56.29 -13.76 3.33
C ASP A 146 56.84 -13.89 4.75
N LEU A 147 56.00 -14.21 5.73
CA LEU A 147 56.43 -14.46 7.11
C LEU A 147 57.34 -15.69 7.22
N GLU A 148 57.00 -16.79 6.55
CA GLU A 148 57.86 -17.97 6.51
C GLU A 148 59.24 -17.66 5.90
N ALA A 149 59.28 -16.84 4.85
CA ALA A 149 60.54 -16.40 4.25
C ALA A 149 61.35 -15.55 5.24
N ILE A 150 60.72 -14.58 5.91
CA ILE A 150 61.38 -13.75 6.94
C ILE A 150 61.94 -14.64 8.05
N LEU A 151 61.16 -15.58 8.59
CA LEU A 151 61.62 -16.50 9.63
C LEU A 151 62.79 -17.36 9.18
N LYS A 152 62.74 -17.93 7.96
CA LYS A 152 63.86 -18.69 7.38
C LYS A 152 65.12 -17.85 7.22
N THR A 153 64.99 -16.58 6.83
CA THR A 153 66.14 -15.68 6.74
C THR A 153 66.77 -15.43 8.11
N HIS A 154 65.94 -15.22 9.15
CA HIS A 154 66.41 -15.01 10.52
C HIS A 154 67.05 -16.28 11.09
N GLU A 155 66.45 -17.45 10.84
CA GLU A 155 67.03 -18.75 11.20
C GLU A 155 68.41 -18.95 10.54
N ALA A 156 68.54 -18.61 9.26
CA ALA A 156 69.81 -18.69 8.55
C ALA A 156 70.86 -17.71 9.10
N MET A 157 70.46 -16.51 9.53
CA MET A 157 71.36 -15.57 10.21
C MET A 157 71.84 -16.14 11.55
N LEU A 158 70.94 -16.64 12.38
CA LEU A 158 71.30 -17.26 13.66
C LEU A 158 72.26 -18.44 13.47
N LYS A 159 72.00 -19.32 12.50
CA LYS A 159 72.90 -20.42 12.12
C LYS A 159 74.28 -19.98 11.64
N ARG A 160 74.44 -18.72 11.18
CA ARG A 160 75.73 -18.14 10.79
C ARG A 160 76.43 -17.41 11.93
N VAL A 161 75.67 -16.89 12.89
CA VAL A 161 76.21 -16.23 14.08
C VAL A 161 76.81 -17.26 15.04
N THR A 162 76.13 -18.39 15.31
CA THR A 162 76.65 -19.40 16.25
C THR A 162 78.03 -19.98 15.91
N PRO A 163 78.38 -20.27 14.63
CA PRO A 163 79.73 -20.72 14.28
C PRO A 163 80.73 -19.57 14.22
N ALA A 164 80.28 -18.33 13.96
CA ALA A 164 81.14 -17.15 13.97
C ALA A 164 81.54 -16.79 15.40
N GLU A 165 80.61 -16.85 16.35
CA GLU A 165 80.85 -16.72 17.79
C GLU A 165 81.77 -17.85 18.27
N ALA A 166 81.49 -19.12 17.93
CA ALA A 166 82.36 -20.24 18.31
C ALA A 166 83.78 -20.13 17.75
N LYS A 167 83.95 -19.61 16.52
CA LYS A 167 85.28 -19.33 15.94
C LYS A 167 85.98 -18.17 16.63
N LEU A 168 85.25 -17.12 16.99
CA LEU A 168 85.77 -15.99 17.72
C LEU A 168 86.20 -16.40 19.14
N GLU A 169 85.38 -17.18 19.83
CA GLU A 169 85.71 -17.76 21.14
C GLU A 169 86.93 -18.69 21.07
N ALA A 170 87.01 -19.54 20.05
CA ALA A 170 88.18 -20.39 19.82
C ALA A 170 89.45 -19.56 19.54
N ALA A 171 89.35 -18.49 18.75
CA ALA A 171 90.46 -17.57 18.49
C ALA A 171 90.90 -16.84 19.77
N ILE A 172 89.97 -16.37 20.60
CA ILE A 172 90.25 -15.76 21.90
C ILE A 172 90.88 -16.77 22.86
N GLN A 173 90.44 -18.03 22.86
CA GLN A 173 91.06 -19.11 23.65
C GLN A 173 92.47 -19.44 23.17
N GLU A 174 92.72 -19.42 21.87
CA GLU A 174 94.04 -19.68 21.29
C GLU A 174 95.00 -18.51 21.55
N GLU A 175 94.51 -17.27 21.45
CA GLU A 175 95.24 -16.07 21.86
C GLU A 175 95.55 -16.10 23.36
N ASN A 176 94.59 -16.45 24.22
CA ASN A 176 94.83 -16.63 25.65
C ASN A 176 95.78 -17.81 25.96
N ARG A 177 95.74 -18.91 25.20
CA ARG A 177 96.73 -20.00 25.30
C ARG A 177 98.13 -19.54 24.90
N SER A 178 98.24 -18.74 23.85
CA SER A 178 99.50 -18.17 23.41
C SER A 178 100.03 -17.14 24.41
N HIS A 179 99.15 -16.40 25.08
CA HIS A 179 99.49 -15.45 26.12
C HIS A 179 99.85 -16.13 27.45
N PHE A 180 99.28 -17.30 27.74
CA PHE A 180 99.63 -18.11 28.92
C PHE A 180 100.94 -18.91 28.75
N MET A 181 101.45 -19.10 27.53
CA MET A 181 102.73 -19.76 27.27
C MET A 181 103.97 -18.84 27.40
N ASP A 182 103.81 -17.56 27.77
CA ASP A 182 104.89 -16.57 27.97
C ASP A 182 105.26 -16.33 29.45
N LEU A 183 104.62 -17.04 30.39
CA LEU A 183 105.00 -17.00 31.82
C LEU A 183 105.12 -18.43 32.38
N GLY A 184 106.22 -19.09 32.03
CA GLY A 184 106.72 -20.23 32.78
C GLY A 184 107.35 -19.77 34.10
N GLY A 185 106.89 -20.32 35.23
CA GLY A 185 107.51 -20.13 36.53
C GLY A 185 106.66 -20.61 37.72
N ASP A 186 106.50 -21.93 37.82
CA ASP A 186 106.41 -22.74 39.05
C ASP A 186 105.32 -22.46 40.10
N HIS A 187 104.32 -23.35 40.20
CA HIS A 187 104.28 -24.35 41.29
C HIS A 187 103.17 -25.41 41.09
N GLU A 188 103.58 -26.64 41.33
CA GLU A 188 102.84 -27.90 41.37
C GLU A 188 101.82 -27.96 42.53
N THR A 189 100.61 -28.47 42.29
CA THR A 189 99.89 -29.40 43.20
C THR A 189 98.67 -30.05 42.51
N ALA A 190 98.51 -31.35 42.78
CA ALA A 190 97.66 -32.35 42.12
C ALA A 190 96.13 -32.22 42.38
N PRO A 191 95.26 -32.95 41.65
CA PRO A 191 93.83 -32.64 41.53
C PRO A 191 92.93 -33.40 42.53
N PRO A 192 91.68 -32.94 42.76
CA PRO A 192 90.61 -33.83 43.17
C PRO A 192 89.47 -33.94 42.13
N LYS A 193 88.98 -35.19 42.07
CA LYS A 193 87.93 -35.82 41.26
C LYS A 193 86.54 -35.17 41.46
N PRO A 194 85.59 -35.26 40.49
CA PRO A 194 84.32 -34.52 40.54
C PRO A 194 83.28 -35.18 41.47
N PRO A 195 82.44 -34.39 42.16
CA PRO A 195 81.20 -34.90 42.75
C PRO A 195 79.97 -34.55 41.90
N ALA A 196 79.32 -35.63 41.44
CA ALA A 196 77.90 -35.93 41.34
C ALA A 196 76.84 -34.81 41.20
N ALA A 197 76.02 -34.96 40.16
CA ALA A 197 74.70 -34.37 40.05
C ALA A 197 73.71 -34.91 41.11
N PRO A 198 72.74 -34.10 41.56
CA PRO A 198 71.47 -34.58 42.07
C PRO A 198 70.28 -34.15 41.18
N PRO A 199 69.07 -34.72 41.41
CA PRO A 199 68.13 -35.06 40.36
C PRO A 199 66.97 -34.06 40.19
N PHE A 200 66.28 -34.27 39.07
CA PHE A 200 64.98 -33.74 38.63
C PHE A 200 63.95 -33.48 39.74
N GLN A 201 63.16 -32.40 39.62
CA GLN A 201 61.77 -32.39 40.11
C GLN A 201 60.86 -31.51 39.24
N ALA A 202 59.72 -32.11 38.90
CA ALA A 202 58.65 -31.57 38.08
C ALA A 202 57.78 -30.54 38.82
N ALA A 203 57.05 -29.75 38.03
CA ALA A 203 55.85 -28.94 38.32
C ALA A 203 54.78 -29.70 39.17
N PRO A 204 53.64 -29.11 39.62
CA PRO A 204 52.95 -27.90 39.14
C PRO A 204 52.24 -27.03 40.21
N GLY A 205 51.53 -25.97 39.79
CA GLY A 205 50.42 -25.41 40.57
C GLY A 205 50.17 -23.90 40.46
N GLU A 206 49.25 -23.55 39.54
CA GLU A 206 48.21 -22.52 39.69
C GLU A 206 48.56 -21.14 40.27
N GLY A 207 48.76 -20.17 39.36
CA GLY A 207 48.51 -18.76 39.61
C GLY A 207 47.32 -18.28 38.77
N ALA A 208 46.11 -18.36 39.34
CA ALA A 208 44.93 -17.72 38.77
C ALA A 208 44.99 -16.20 39.03
N GLY A 209 45.05 -15.42 37.94
CA GLY A 209 45.09 -13.96 37.98
C GLY A 209 44.26 -13.34 36.85
N SER A 210 43.03 -12.97 37.21
CA SER A 210 42.21 -11.85 36.72
C SER A 210 42.27 -11.41 35.25
N SER A 211 41.11 -11.49 34.58
CA SER A 211 40.59 -10.58 33.53
C SER A 211 39.40 -11.31 32.89
N ILE A 212 38.23 -10.77 32.56
CA ILE A 212 37.76 -9.41 32.31
C ILE A 212 36.22 -9.43 32.46
N ASP A 213 35.73 -8.28 32.89
CA ASP A 213 34.36 -7.79 32.96
C ASP A 213 33.54 -7.96 31.66
N PHE A 214 32.28 -8.38 31.76
CA PHE A 214 31.32 -8.37 30.65
C PHE A 214 29.99 -7.80 31.16
N GLY A 215 29.88 -6.48 31.10
CA GLY A 215 28.64 -5.73 31.29
C GLY A 215 28.42 -4.77 30.11
N GLY A 216 27.18 -4.72 29.62
CA GLY A 216 26.67 -3.71 28.69
C GLY A 216 26.11 -4.33 27.41
N GLU A 217 24.78 -4.49 27.33
CA GLU A 217 23.91 -3.71 26.41
C GLU A 217 23.77 -4.47 25.05
N ASP A 218 22.62 -4.65 24.39
CA ASP A 218 21.35 -3.96 24.45
C ASP A 218 20.27 -4.74 23.65
N GLU A 219 19.02 -4.32 23.83
CA GLU A 219 17.94 -4.19 22.82
C GLU A 219 17.23 -5.37 22.09
N GLN A 220 15.92 -5.45 22.39
CA GLN A 220 14.76 -5.45 21.47
C GLN A 220 14.65 -6.49 20.34
N SER A 221 13.73 -7.45 20.51
CA SER A 221 12.49 -7.63 19.70
C SER A 221 11.66 -8.79 20.23
#